data_AF-A0A848B325-F1
#
_entry.id   AF-A0A848B325-F1
#
_cell.length_a   1.000
_cell.length_b   1.000
_cell.length_c   1.000
_cell.angle_alpha   90.00
_cell.angle_beta   90.00
_cell.angle_gamma   90.00
#
_symmetry.space_group_name_H-M   'P 1'
#
loop_
_entity.id
_entity.type
_entity.pdbx_description
1 polymer ?
#
loop_
_entity_poly.entity_id
_entity_poly.type
_entity_poly.pdbx_seq_one_letter_code
_entity_poly.pdbx_strand_id
1 'polypeptide(L)'
;MRQRNFTLVELLVVVGIIALLVAMLLPALAKAEAKGKDITCRNNLKQQGLAFHMYVSDNDDWAAPVRVNEGGGSASNVRDWSHLMQEAYLPQKELFFCPMESRCEWTESGSTGNRSIGYGLNYYLWGLTTDRSSSNLRHPVKLSVASRYIRGNGGIVLGDSAVMKRWNGAYGGGKAQYGYMIDTYNHKKAIIRKDGRDMEGGATYALVDPRHDNGVNYLLHDGHVVRKSVSQIRSEADFALPYSIKGQFHTEF
;
A
#
# COMPACT_ATOMS: atom_id res chain seq x y z
N MET A 1 -55.94 -25.91 -28.54
CA MET A 1 -55.14 -24.89 -27.81
C MET A 1 -54.71 -23.83 -28.81
N ARG A 2 -55.08 -22.56 -28.61
CA ARG A 2 -54.78 -21.46 -29.55
C ARG A 2 -53.35 -20.98 -29.28
N GLN A 3 -52.42 -21.25 -30.18
CA GLN A 3 -51.05 -20.74 -30.03
C GLN A 3 -51.04 -19.23 -30.33
N ARG A 4 -50.51 -18.44 -29.39
CA ARG A 4 -50.27 -17.01 -29.61
C ARG A 4 -49.01 -16.90 -30.47
N ASN A 5 -49.16 -16.39 -31.69
CA ASN A 5 -48.03 -16.09 -32.56
C ASN A 5 -47.31 -14.86 -32.00
N PHE A 6 -46.08 -15.07 -31.51
CA PHE A 6 -45.23 -14.00 -31.01
C PHE A 6 -44.75 -13.15 -32.19
N THR A 7 -44.99 -11.84 -32.14
CA THR A 7 -44.58 -10.94 -33.23
C THR A 7 -43.15 -10.45 -33.02
N LEU A 8 -42.44 -10.15 -34.11
CA LEU A 8 -41.11 -9.54 -34.05
C LEU A 8 -41.12 -8.20 -33.29
N VAL A 9 -42.23 -7.46 -33.35
CA VAL A 9 -42.41 -6.19 -32.64
C VAL A 9 -42.45 -6.40 -31.11
N GLU A 10 -43.17 -7.41 -30.63
CA GLU A 10 -43.20 -7.75 -29.19
C GLU A 10 -41.81 -8.13 -28.67
N LEU A 11 -41.04 -8.91 -29.43
CA LEU A 11 -39.67 -9.24 -29.06
C LEU A 11 -38.77 -8.00 -29.00
N LEU A 12 -38.90 -7.10 -29.97
CA LEU A 12 -38.11 -5.88 -30.07
C LEU A 12 -38.36 -4.95 -28.87
N VAL A 13 -39.63 -4.75 -28.48
CA VAL A 13 -39.99 -3.90 -27.34
C VAL A 13 -39.43 -4.47 -26.04
N VAL A 14 -39.50 -5.78 -25.83
CA VAL A 14 -38.98 -6.43 -24.61
C VAL A 14 -37.47 -6.27 -24.51
N VAL A 15 -36.72 -6.55 -25.58
CA VAL A 15 -35.26 -6.36 -25.58
C VAL A 15 -34.90 -4.88 -25.41
N GLY A 16 -35.69 -3.96 -25.98
CA GLY A 16 -35.53 -2.52 -25.78
C GLY A 16 -35.68 -2.09 -24.32
N ILE A 17 -36.70 -2.59 -23.61
CA ILE A 17 -36.90 -2.32 -22.18
C ILE A 17 -35.76 -2.93 -21.35
N ILE A 18 -35.34 -4.17 -21.63
CA ILE A 18 -34.21 -4.81 -20.93
C ILE A 18 -32.92 -4.00 -21.13
N ALA A 19 -32.63 -3.56 -22.35
CA ALA A 19 -31.45 -2.75 -22.66
C ALA A 19 -31.44 -1.43 -21.88
N LEU A 20 -32.59 -0.74 -21.78
CA LEU A 20 -32.74 0.48 -20.98
C LEU A 20 -32.46 0.23 -19.49
N LEU A 21 -33.02 -0.85 -18.93
CA LEU A 21 -32.81 -1.23 -17.52
C LEU A 21 -31.35 -1.57 -17.23
N VAL A 22 -30.72 -2.38 -18.09
CA VAL A 22 -29.30 -2.76 -17.94
C VAL A 22 -28.39 -1.53 -18.04
N ALA A 23 -28.68 -0.59 -18.95
CA ALA A 23 -27.90 0.64 -19.09
C ALA A 23 -27.87 1.47 -17.79
N MET A 24 -28.95 1.46 -16.99
CA MET A 24 -29.00 2.14 -15.69
C MET A 24 -28.35 1.32 -14.56
N LEU A 25 -28.35 -0.01 -14.66
CA LEU A 25 -27.81 -0.90 -13.62
C LEU A 25 -26.29 -1.09 -13.68
N LEU A 26 -25.70 -1.12 -14.88
CA LEU A 26 -24.25 -1.36 -15.05
C LEU A 26 -23.37 -0.34 -14.30
N PRO A 27 -23.63 0.98 -14.34
CA PRO A 27 -22.84 1.96 -13.59
C PRO A 27 -22.96 1.77 -12.07
N ALA A 28 -24.15 1.38 -11.59
CA ALA A 28 -24.38 1.14 -10.17
C ALA A 28 -23.64 -0.11 -9.69
N LEU A 29 -23.66 -1.19 -10.47
CA LEU A 29 -22.96 -2.43 -10.15
C LEU A 29 -21.44 -2.23 -10.12
N ALA A 30 -20.87 -1.52 -11.09
CA ALA A 30 -19.44 -1.23 -11.11
C ALA A 30 -18.98 -0.43 -9.87
N LYS A 31 -19.81 0.54 -9.41
CA LYS A 31 -19.55 1.29 -8.17
C LYS A 31 -19.65 0.40 -6.93
N ALA A 32 -20.62 -0.51 -6.89
CA ALA A 32 -20.78 -1.45 -5.77
C ALA A 32 -19.57 -2.41 -5.67
N GLU A 33 -19.12 -2.94 -6.80
CA GLU A 33 -17.93 -3.81 -6.86
C GLU A 33 -16.66 -3.07 -6.40
N ALA A 34 -16.44 -1.84 -6.87
CA ALA A 34 -15.30 -1.03 -6.46
C ALA A 34 -15.28 -0.76 -4.95
N LYS A 35 -16.46 -0.52 -4.34
CA LYS A 35 -16.63 -0.39 -2.89
C LYS A 35 -16.38 -1.71 -2.15
N GLY A 36 -16.83 -2.84 -2.68
CA GLY A 36 -16.53 -4.16 -2.11
C GLY A 36 -15.03 -4.41 -2.05
N LYS A 37 -14.33 -4.14 -3.15
CA LYS A 37 -12.86 -4.26 -3.23
C LYS A 37 -12.13 -3.29 -2.30
N ASP A 38 -12.67 -2.09 -2.06
CA ASP A 38 -12.14 -1.15 -1.06
C ASP A 38 -12.22 -1.71 0.36
N ILE A 39 -13.37 -2.28 0.72
CA ILE A 39 -13.57 -2.89 2.03
C ILE A 39 -12.55 -4.01 2.26
N THR A 40 -12.28 -4.83 1.23
CA THR A 40 -11.23 -5.85 1.26
C THR A 40 -9.85 -5.22 1.54
N CYS A 41 -9.47 -4.15 0.83
CA CYS A 41 -8.19 -3.48 1.07
C CYS A 41 -8.05 -2.94 2.50
N ARG A 42 -9.12 -2.35 3.02
CA ARG A 42 -9.12 -1.83 4.39
C ARG A 42 -9.01 -2.94 5.41
N ASN A 43 -9.65 -4.08 5.16
CA ASN A 43 -9.50 -5.27 5.99
C ASN A 43 -8.07 -5.83 5.93
N ASN A 44 -7.46 -5.90 4.74
CA ASN A 44 -6.07 -6.33 4.57
C ASN A 44 -5.10 -5.45 5.38
N LEU A 45 -5.25 -4.11 5.30
CA LEU A 45 -4.46 -3.17 6.10
C LEU A 45 -4.67 -3.37 7.61
N LYS A 46 -5.91 -3.66 8.04
CA LYS A 46 -6.21 -3.90 9.46
C LYS A 46 -5.58 -5.20 9.97
N GLN A 47 -5.62 -6.26 9.18
CA GLN A 47 -4.97 -7.54 9.51
C GLN A 47 -3.44 -7.40 9.55
N GLN A 48 -2.87 -6.68 8.57
CA GLN A 48 -1.44 -6.36 8.61
C GLN A 48 -1.08 -5.53 9.85
N GLY A 49 -1.86 -4.50 10.19
CA GLY A 49 -1.65 -3.70 11.39
C GLY A 49 -1.65 -4.50 12.67
N LEU A 50 -2.59 -5.45 12.81
CA LEU A 50 -2.61 -6.36 13.94
C LEU A 50 -1.32 -7.19 14.03
N ALA A 51 -0.86 -7.74 12.91
CA ALA A 51 0.40 -8.49 12.88
C ALA A 51 1.62 -7.64 13.28
N PHE A 52 1.68 -6.37 12.85
CA PHE A 52 2.73 -5.45 13.30
C PHE A 52 2.67 -5.19 14.81
N HIS A 53 1.48 -5.05 15.40
CA HIS A 53 1.33 -4.92 16.84
C HIS A 53 1.71 -6.20 17.59
N MET A 54 1.38 -7.38 17.04
CA MET A 54 1.83 -8.67 17.60
C MET A 54 3.35 -8.76 17.59
N TYR A 55 4.00 -8.41 16.47
CA TYR A 55 5.45 -8.35 16.39
C TYR A 55 6.05 -7.46 17.48
N VAL A 56 5.53 -6.25 17.64
CA VAL A 56 6.03 -5.31 18.65
C VAL A 56 5.88 -5.87 20.07
N SER A 57 4.76 -6.54 20.35
CA SER A 57 4.53 -7.21 21.63
C SER A 57 5.52 -8.34 21.88
N ASP A 58 5.82 -9.15 20.86
CA ASP A 58 6.72 -10.30 20.97
C ASP A 58 8.21 -9.89 20.98
N ASN A 59 8.53 -8.66 20.58
CA ASN A 59 9.90 -8.15 20.44
C ASN A 59 10.17 -6.96 21.37
N ASP A 60 9.72 -7.00 22.63
CA ASP A 60 10.05 -6.00 23.67
C ASP A 60 9.83 -4.53 23.22
N ASP A 61 8.71 -4.28 22.55
CA ASP A 61 8.28 -2.98 22.02
C ASP A 61 9.07 -2.47 20.79
N TRP A 62 9.98 -3.27 20.23
CA TRP A 62 10.72 -2.88 19.03
C TRP A 62 9.87 -2.97 17.76
N ALA A 63 9.86 -1.90 16.97
CA ALA A 63 9.24 -1.88 15.66
C ALA A 63 9.90 -2.87 14.70
N ALA A 64 9.10 -3.51 13.86
CA ALA A 64 9.60 -4.42 12.84
C ALA A 64 10.45 -3.68 11.80
N PRO A 65 11.66 -4.16 11.50
CA PRO A 65 12.51 -3.54 10.50
C PRO A 65 11.89 -3.68 9.11
N VAL A 66 12.00 -2.63 8.31
CA VAL A 66 11.56 -2.65 6.91
C VAL A 66 12.36 -3.67 6.09
N ARG A 67 13.63 -3.90 6.47
CA ARG A 67 14.54 -4.86 5.84
C ARG A 67 15.57 -5.40 6.83
N VAL A 68 15.96 -6.66 6.67
CA VAL A 68 17.07 -7.32 7.37
C VAL A 68 18.00 -8.01 6.37
N ASN A 69 19.30 -7.99 6.65
CA ASN A 69 20.34 -8.65 5.87
C ASN A 69 20.57 -10.05 6.45
N GLU A 70 20.37 -11.08 5.65
CA GLU A 70 20.50 -12.49 6.09
C GLU A 70 21.95 -13.00 6.00
N GLY A 71 22.93 -12.12 5.73
CA GLY A 71 24.35 -12.45 5.73
C GLY A 71 24.92 -12.86 4.36
N GLY A 72 26.25 -12.94 4.25
CA GLY A 72 26.96 -13.37 3.03
C GLY A 72 27.61 -12.25 2.19
N GLY A 73 27.70 -11.02 2.71
CA GLY A 73 28.41 -9.90 2.07
C GLY A 73 27.76 -9.30 0.81
N SER A 74 26.93 -10.07 0.10
CA SER A 74 26.29 -9.66 -1.16
C SER A 74 25.02 -8.83 -0.98
N ALA A 75 24.78 -7.86 -1.86
CA ALA A 75 23.63 -6.94 -1.83
C ALA A 75 22.27 -7.57 -2.12
N SER A 76 22.29 -8.87 -2.30
CA SER A 76 21.22 -9.72 -2.76
C SER A 76 20.68 -10.64 -1.67
N ASN A 77 21.02 -10.49 -0.40
CA ASN A 77 20.51 -11.33 0.69
C ASN A 77 19.76 -10.47 1.71
N VAL A 78 18.63 -9.89 1.29
CA VAL A 78 17.89 -8.89 2.08
C VAL A 78 16.40 -9.23 2.11
N ARG A 79 15.91 -9.68 3.26
CA ARG A 79 14.48 -9.83 3.50
C ARG A 79 13.85 -8.49 3.80
N ASP A 80 12.66 -8.25 3.29
CA ASP A 80 11.84 -7.09 3.62
C ASP A 80 10.71 -7.47 4.59
N TRP A 81 10.08 -6.45 5.17
CA TRP A 81 9.00 -6.61 6.13
C TRP A 81 7.88 -7.52 5.61
N SER A 82 7.60 -7.53 4.31
CA SER A 82 6.51 -8.34 3.77
C SER A 82 6.78 -9.83 3.94
N HIS A 83 8.00 -10.30 3.64
CA HIS A 83 8.42 -11.67 3.90
C HIS A 83 8.49 -11.96 5.41
N LEU A 84 9.07 -11.04 6.20
CA LEU A 84 9.17 -11.22 7.65
C LEU A 84 7.79 -11.39 8.30
N MET A 85 6.83 -10.55 7.93
CA MET A 85 5.47 -10.65 8.42
C MET A 85 4.76 -11.87 7.88
N GLN A 86 4.97 -12.22 6.60
CA GLN A 86 4.33 -13.38 6.00
C GLN A 86 4.76 -14.69 6.66
N GLU A 87 6.04 -14.84 6.97
CA GLU A 87 6.61 -16.05 7.57
C GLU A 87 6.19 -16.22 9.04
N ALA A 88 6.10 -15.13 9.80
CA ALA A 88 5.87 -15.18 11.25
C ALA A 88 4.42 -14.92 11.69
N TYR A 89 3.68 -14.03 11.02
CA TYR A 89 2.38 -13.53 11.50
C TYR A 89 1.25 -13.58 10.46
N LEU A 90 1.55 -13.55 9.16
CA LEU A 90 0.59 -13.40 8.06
C LEU A 90 0.78 -14.46 6.97
N PRO A 91 0.48 -15.75 7.24
CA PRO A 91 0.77 -16.82 6.29
C PRO A 91 0.04 -16.66 4.94
N GLN A 92 -1.10 -15.96 4.92
CA GLN A 92 -1.87 -15.67 3.70
C GLN A 92 -1.24 -14.52 2.90
N LYS A 93 -0.68 -14.84 1.73
CA LYS A 93 -0.01 -13.89 0.82
C LYS A 93 -0.97 -12.88 0.20
N GLU A 94 -2.25 -13.25 0.10
CA GLU A 94 -3.32 -12.42 -0.47
C GLU A 94 -3.54 -11.13 0.34
N LEU A 95 -3.15 -11.13 1.62
CA LEU A 95 -3.24 -9.95 2.49
C LEU A 95 -2.33 -8.81 2.05
N PHE A 96 -1.31 -9.11 1.25
CA PHE A 96 -0.39 -8.11 0.69
C PHE A 96 -0.86 -7.57 -0.67
N PHE A 97 -2.00 -8.05 -1.18
CA PHE A 97 -2.49 -7.70 -2.51
C PHE A 97 -3.75 -6.83 -2.46
N CYS A 98 -3.77 -5.85 -3.34
CA CYS A 98 -4.99 -5.10 -3.62
C CYS A 98 -5.76 -5.81 -4.75
N PRO A 99 -7.05 -6.16 -4.58
CA PRO A 99 -7.86 -6.83 -5.61
C PRO A 99 -8.18 -5.96 -6.84
N MET A 100 -7.85 -4.66 -6.82
CA MET A 100 -7.93 -3.78 -7.99
C MET A 100 -6.60 -3.66 -8.74
N GLU A 101 -5.55 -4.30 -8.25
CA GLU A 101 -4.20 -4.16 -8.75
C GLU A 101 -3.68 -5.48 -9.32
N SER A 102 -3.85 -5.64 -10.63
CA SER A 102 -3.48 -6.86 -11.35
C SER A 102 -1.97 -7.08 -11.46
N ARG A 103 -1.14 -6.08 -11.12
CA ARG A 103 0.32 -6.21 -11.09
C ARG A 103 0.84 -6.88 -9.82
N CYS A 104 -0.01 -7.13 -8.83
CA CYS A 104 0.42 -7.76 -7.60
C CYS A 104 0.81 -9.24 -7.85
N GLU A 105 1.98 -9.65 -7.38
CA GLU A 105 2.50 -11.01 -7.51
C GLU A 105 3.39 -11.31 -6.31
N TRP A 106 3.21 -12.49 -5.68
CA TRP A 106 4.13 -12.90 -4.62
C TRP A 106 5.45 -13.33 -5.24
N THR A 107 6.56 -12.76 -4.78
CA THR A 107 7.90 -13.15 -5.23
C THR A 107 8.67 -13.76 -4.07
N GLU A 108 8.97 -15.06 -4.15
CA GLU A 108 9.74 -15.78 -3.11
C GLU A 108 11.21 -15.36 -3.01
N SER A 109 11.68 -14.52 -3.93
CA SER A 109 13.07 -14.09 -3.99
C SER A 109 13.35 -13.05 -2.91
N GLY A 110 13.88 -13.50 -1.77
CA GLY A 110 14.39 -12.68 -0.67
C GLY A 110 15.61 -11.81 -0.99
N SER A 111 15.97 -11.63 -2.26
CA SER A 111 17.16 -10.86 -2.65
C SER A 111 16.93 -9.37 -2.85
N THR A 112 15.67 -8.97 -3.09
CA THR A 112 15.33 -7.58 -3.45
C THR A 112 14.06 -7.04 -2.79
N GLY A 113 13.46 -7.82 -1.88
CA GLY A 113 12.14 -7.62 -1.28
C GLY A 113 10.99 -7.84 -2.26
N ASN A 114 9.77 -8.10 -1.78
CA ASN A 114 8.62 -8.29 -2.66
C ASN A 114 8.12 -6.93 -3.17
N ARG A 115 8.54 -6.54 -4.38
CA ARG A 115 8.21 -5.23 -4.98
C ARG A 115 6.87 -5.19 -5.68
N SER A 116 6.19 -6.34 -5.75
CA SER A 116 4.95 -6.54 -6.48
C SER A 116 3.79 -6.73 -5.50
N ILE A 117 3.79 -6.00 -4.38
CA ILE A 117 2.68 -5.97 -3.41
C ILE A 117 1.96 -4.62 -3.45
N GLY A 118 0.70 -4.61 -3.03
CA GLY A 118 -0.19 -3.45 -3.14
C GLY A 118 -0.09 -2.44 -2.00
N TYR A 119 0.66 -2.75 -0.94
CA TYR A 119 0.77 -1.94 0.27
C TYR A 119 2.24 -1.69 0.63
N GLY A 120 2.52 -0.51 1.20
CA GLY A 120 3.86 -0.12 1.60
C GLY A 120 3.93 0.28 3.06
N LEU A 121 5.04 -0.08 3.72
CA LEU A 121 5.35 0.26 5.11
C LEU A 121 6.05 1.62 5.18
N ASN A 122 5.67 2.44 6.15
CA ASN A 122 6.34 3.69 6.45
C ASN A 122 7.70 3.42 7.10
N TYR A 123 8.75 3.59 6.32
CA TYR A 123 10.10 3.24 6.75
C TYR A 123 10.75 4.29 7.67
N TYR A 124 10.18 5.49 7.79
CA TYR A 124 10.68 6.48 8.76
C TYR A 124 10.15 6.24 10.16
N LEU A 125 8.96 5.65 10.28
CA LEU A 125 8.33 5.35 11.55
C LEU A 125 8.74 3.97 12.09
N TRP A 126 8.89 2.97 11.20
CA TRP A 126 9.12 1.57 11.60
C TRP A 126 10.58 1.09 11.43
N GLY A 127 11.46 1.94 10.90
CA GLY A 127 12.92 1.73 10.91
C GLY A 127 13.44 0.78 9.82
N LEU A 128 14.73 0.90 9.50
CA LEU A 128 15.40 0.18 8.41
C LEU A 128 16.84 -0.15 8.82
N THR A 129 17.16 -1.42 9.13
CA THR A 129 18.57 -1.85 9.31
C THR A 129 18.78 -3.36 9.12
N THR A 130 19.84 -3.75 8.39
CA THR A 130 21.11 -4.22 8.98
C THR A 130 22.24 -4.08 7.94
N ASP A 131 22.85 -2.88 7.93
CA ASP A 131 24.17 -2.51 7.39
C ASP A 131 24.45 -2.52 5.87
N ARG A 132 25.29 -1.55 5.46
CA ARG A 132 26.29 -1.70 4.40
C ARG A 132 27.51 -0.75 4.43
N SER A 133 27.84 -0.07 5.55
CA SER A 133 28.85 1.01 5.67
C SER A 133 28.40 2.44 5.32
N SER A 134 27.11 2.81 5.48
CA SER A 134 26.64 4.18 5.17
C SER A 134 25.96 4.87 6.37
N SER A 135 26.43 6.07 6.69
CA SER A 135 26.17 6.86 7.91
C SER A 135 24.77 7.52 8.02
N ASN A 136 23.72 6.97 7.42
CA ASN A 136 22.41 7.65 7.37
C ASN A 136 21.15 6.74 7.33
N LEU A 137 21.21 5.49 7.79
CA LEU A 137 20.05 4.59 7.77
C LEU A 137 19.70 4.06 9.17
N ARG A 138 18.42 4.17 9.53
CA ARG A 138 17.86 4.35 10.88
C ARG A 138 17.52 3.01 11.53
N HIS A 139 18.07 2.73 12.72
CA HIS A 139 17.71 1.57 13.54
C HIS A 139 16.20 1.50 13.79
N PRO A 140 15.60 0.28 13.93
CA PRO A 140 14.24 0.13 14.42
C PRO A 140 14.12 0.89 15.73
N VAL A 141 12.95 1.44 15.98
CA VAL A 141 12.68 2.26 17.17
C VAL A 141 11.66 1.55 18.04
N LYS A 142 11.72 1.79 19.35
CA LYS A 142 10.66 1.34 20.23
C LYS A 142 9.36 2.08 19.91
N LEU A 143 8.26 1.34 19.81
CA LEU A 143 6.96 1.91 19.47
C LEU A 143 6.47 2.88 20.56
N SER A 144 6.78 2.60 21.83
CA SER A 144 6.55 3.52 22.96
C SER A 144 7.32 4.83 22.88
N VAL A 145 8.44 4.86 22.15
CA VAL A 145 9.21 6.09 21.88
C VAL A 145 8.58 6.80 20.68
N ALA A 146 8.38 6.09 19.57
CA ALA A 146 7.77 6.64 18.36
C ALA A 146 6.40 7.28 18.61
N SER A 147 5.54 6.63 19.40
CA SER A 147 4.20 7.10 19.76
C SER A 147 4.18 8.47 20.45
N ARG A 148 5.24 8.86 21.17
CA ARG A 148 5.35 10.19 21.80
C ARG A 148 5.42 11.31 20.77
N TYR A 149 6.01 11.01 19.61
CA TYR A 149 6.28 11.95 18.54
C TYR A 149 5.21 11.92 17.43
N ILE A 150 4.34 10.91 17.42
CA ILE A 150 3.19 10.85 16.52
C ILE A 150 2.15 11.89 16.96
N ARG A 151 1.82 12.81 16.05
CA ARG A 151 0.79 13.85 16.23
C ARG A 151 -0.13 13.89 15.01
N GLY A 152 -1.41 14.13 15.24
CA GLY A 152 -2.43 14.26 14.18
C GLY A 152 -2.48 13.06 13.25
N ASN A 153 -2.62 13.30 11.94
CA ASN A 153 -2.62 12.27 10.89
C ASN A 153 -1.21 11.73 10.56
N GLY A 154 -0.16 12.11 11.30
CA GLY A 154 1.25 11.78 11.03
C GLY A 154 1.68 10.35 11.38
N GLY A 155 0.76 9.53 11.92
CA GLY A 155 1.03 8.15 12.33
C GLY A 155 0.80 7.11 11.25
N ILE A 156 1.00 7.41 9.96
CA ILE A 156 0.78 6.42 8.90
C ILE A 156 1.79 5.28 9.07
N VAL A 157 1.28 4.07 9.26
CA VAL A 157 2.06 2.83 9.39
C VAL A 157 2.16 2.15 8.04
N LEU A 158 1.01 1.82 7.43
CA LEU A 158 0.90 1.20 6.11
C LEU A 158 -0.01 2.05 5.24
N GLY A 159 0.14 1.94 3.92
CA GLY A 159 -0.80 2.55 2.98
C GLY A 159 -0.77 1.89 1.62
N ASP A 160 -1.79 2.17 0.81
CA ASP A 160 -1.82 1.80 -0.60
C ASP A 160 -0.60 2.40 -1.33
N SER A 161 0.17 1.56 -2.02
CA SER A 161 1.45 1.93 -2.61
C SER A 161 1.56 1.46 -4.06
N ALA A 162 2.45 2.10 -4.83
CA ALA A 162 2.61 1.80 -6.25
C ALA A 162 3.29 0.44 -6.49
N VAL A 163 2.69 -0.40 -7.32
CA VAL A 163 3.23 -1.75 -7.62
C VAL A 163 4.19 -1.71 -8.80
N MET A 164 5.37 -2.31 -8.65
CA MET A 164 6.30 -2.53 -9.75
C MET A 164 5.93 -3.79 -10.54
N LYS A 165 5.77 -3.64 -11.87
CA LYS A 165 5.72 -4.77 -12.80
C LYS A 165 7.14 -5.20 -13.16
N ARG A 166 7.40 -6.51 -13.16
CA ARG A 166 8.63 -7.12 -13.69
C ARG A 166 8.76 -6.79 -15.19
N TRP A 167 9.79 -6.04 -15.60
CA TRP A 167 10.03 -5.76 -17.01
C TRP A 167 11.01 -6.78 -17.58
N ASN A 168 10.52 -7.72 -18.41
CA ASN A 168 11.36 -8.63 -19.18
C ASN A 168 12.42 -9.39 -18.35
N GLY A 169 12.05 -9.90 -17.17
CA GLY A 169 12.95 -10.64 -16.29
C GLY A 169 13.94 -9.81 -15.48
N ALA A 170 14.06 -8.50 -15.74
CA ALA A 170 14.88 -7.57 -14.96
C ALA A 170 14.00 -6.52 -14.25
N TYR A 171 14.30 -6.21 -12.98
CA TYR A 171 13.76 -5.02 -12.33
C TYR A 171 14.46 -3.77 -12.91
N GLY A 172 14.15 -3.38 -14.15
CA GLY A 172 14.94 -2.36 -14.85
C GLY A 172 14.11 -1.43 -15.73
N GLY A 173 14.47 -0.14 -15.71
CA GLY A 173 14.18 0.76 -16.82
C GLY A 173 13.40 2.05 -16.53
N GLY A 174 13.46 2.62 -15.33
CA GLY A 174 12.91 3.95 -15.06
C GLY A 174 12.71 4.20 -13.57
N LYS A 175 13.42 5.22 -13.03
CA LYS A 175 13.28 5.81 -11.68
C LYS A 175 12.55 4.91 -10.64
N ALA A 176 13.32 4.10 -9.92
CA ALA A 176 12.86 3.06 -8.98
C ALA A 176 11.63 3.44 -8.13
N GLN A 177 10.58 2.61 -8.20
CA GLN A 177 9.35 2.70 -7.42
C GLN A 177 9.33 1.54 -6.41
N TYR A 178 9.56 1.80 -5.13
CA TYR A 178 9.60 0.74 -4.12
C TYR A 178 8.21 0.55 -3.51
N GLY A 179 7.36 -0.29 -4.11
CA GLY A 179 5.97 -0.50 -3.67
C GLY A 179 5.82 -0.99 -2.22
N TYR A 180 6.79 -1.71 -1.69
CA TYR A 180 6.77 -2.16 -0.30
C TYR A 180 7.18 -1.05 0.70
N MET A 181 7.48 0.18 0.28
CA MET A 181 7.87 1.29 1.17
C MET A 181 7.17 2.60 0.80
N ILE A 182 6.78 3.39 1.80
CA ILE A 182 6.24 4.74 1.62
C ILE A 182 7.05 5.80 2.38
N ASP A 183 7.26 6.97 1.76
CA ASP A 183 7.93 8.15 2.34
C ASP A 183 6.91 9.25 2.62
N THR A 184 6.68 9.53 3.90
CA THR A 184 5.87 10.68 4.36
C THR A 184 6.66 11.99 4.36
N TYR A 185 7.99 11.96 4.50
CA TYR A 185 8.87 13.11 4.53
C TYR A 185 8.82 13.98 3.25
N ASN A 186 8.57 13.39 2.08
CA ASN A 186 8.50 14.12 0.81
C ASN A 186 7.08 14.22 0.22
N HIS A 187 6.08 14.53 1.06
CA HIS A 187 4.65 14.59 0.68
C HIS A 187 4.36 15.35 -0.64
N LYS A 188 5.14 16.39 -0.97
CA LYS A 188 4.99 17.16 -2.23
C LYS A 188 5.31 16.36 -3.50
N LYS A 189 6.11 15.29 -3.41
CA LYS A 189 6.47 14.38 -4.52
C LYS A 189 5.82 13.00 -4.41
N ALA A 190 5.00 12.79 -3.39
CA ALA A 190 4.62 11.45 -2.95
C ALA A 190 3.28 10.93 -3.54
N ILE A 191 2.67 11.66 -4.47
CA ILE A 191 1.37 11.33 -5.07
C ILE A 191 1.56 10.90 -6.52
N ILE A 192 1.49 9.60 -6.80
CA ILE A 192 1.38 9.10 -8.17
C ILE A 192 -0.10 9.05 -8.56
N ARG A 193 -0.41 9.42 -9.81
CA ARG A 193 -1.74 9.26 -10.42
C ARG A 193 -1.74 8.19 -11.49
N LYS A 194 -2.94 7.65 -11.73
CA LYS A 194 -3.35 6.67 -12.76
C LYS A 194 -3.09 7.10 -14.22
N ASP A 195 -2.63 8.34 -14.48
CA ASP A 195 -2.53 9.00 -15.80
C ASP A 195 -1.10 9.45 -16.21
N GLY A 196 -0.05 9.08 -15.47
CA GLY A 196 1.33 9.05 -15.99
C GLY A 196 2.14 10.36 -16.03
N ARG A 197 1.74 11.46 -15.37
CA ARG A 197 2.56 12.69 -15.15
C ARG A 197 2.27 13.24 -13.74
N ASP A 198 3.20 13.62 -12.86
CA ASP A 198 4.64 13.90 -12.91
C ASP A 198 5.39 13.22 -11.74
N MET A 199 6.55 12.63 -12.04
CA MET A 199 7.67 12.53 -11.10
C MET A 199 8.71 13.59 -11.47
N GLU A 200 8.50 14.83 -11.05
CA GLU A 200 9.55 15.85 -11.08
C GLU A 200 10.59 15.57 -9.97
N GLY A 201 11.47 14.60 -10.25
CA GLY A 201 12.58 14.23 -9.38
C GLY A 201 12.84 12.74 -9.41
N GLY A 202 14.10 12.35 -9.27
CA GLY A 202 14.49 10.94 -9.22
C GLY A 202 13.76 10.17 -8.11
N ALA A 203 13.39 8.94 -8.44
CA ALA A 203 13.11 7.79 -7.57
C ALA A 203 13.05 8.08 -6.07
N THR A 204 11.87 8.19 -5.46
CA THR A 204 11.75 8.04 -3.99
C THR A 204 10.30 7.77 -3.58
N TYR A 205 10.01 6.52 -3.20
CA TYR A 205 9.00 6.13 -2.21
C TYR A 205 7.63 6.84 -2.26
N ALA A 206 6.90 6.69 -3.37
CA ALA A 206 5.58 7.31 -3.48
C ALA A 206 4.66 6.86 -2.32
N LEU A 207 4.11 7.84 -1.61
CA LEU A 207 3.23 7.65 -0.47
C LEU A 207 1.91 6.99 -0.86
N VAL A 208 1.45 7.20 -2.11
CA VAL A 208 0.09 6.82 -2.53
C VAL A 208 -0.01 6.39 -4.00
N ASP A 209 -0.74 5.29 -4.24
CA ASP A 209 -1.28 4.89 -5.55
C ASP A 209 -2.81 4.81 -5.45
N PRO A 210 -3.57 5.80 -5.96
CA PRO A 210 -5.01 5.89 -5.74
C PRO A 210 -5.77 4.79 -6.49
N ARG A 211 -6.59 4.06 -5.74
CA ARG A 211 -7.41 2.94 -6.19
C ARG A 211 -8.88 3.13 -5.81
N HIS A 212 -9.72 2.17 -6.18
CA HIS A 212 -11.10 2.06 -5.68
C HIS A 212 -11.99 3.31 -5.82
N ASP A 213 -11.96 4.04 -6.95
CA ASP A 213 -12.59 5.38 -7.13
C ASP A 213 -11.72 6.56 -6.63
N ASN A 214 -10.46 6.57 -7.07
CA ASN A 214 -9.50 7.65 -6.82
C ASN A 214 -9.28 7.98 -5.32
N GLY A 215 -9.44 6.97 -4.47
CA GLY A 215 -9.18 7.03 -3.04
C GLY A 215 -7.92 6.26 -2.67
N VAL A 216 -7.43 6.49 -1.48
CA VAL A 216 -6.24 5.84 -0.93
C VAL A 216 -6.55 5.44 0.51
N ASN A 217 -6.18 4.21 0.87
CA ASN A 217 -6.33 3.67 2.20
C ASN A 217 -5.00 3.73 2.97
N TYR A 218 -5.09 4.05 4.25
CA TYR A 218 -3.96 4.13 5.18
C TYR A 218 -4.32 3.46 6.48
N LEU A 219 -3.36 2.73 7.03
CA LEU A 219 -3.37 2.31 8.42
C LEU A 219 -2.64 3.37 9.26
N LEU A 220 -3.31 3.86 10.29
CA LEU A 220 -2.74 4.73 11.30
C LEU A 220 -2.17 3.91 12.46
N HIS A 221 -1.29 4.54 13.24
CA HIS A 221 -0.58 3.92 14.36
C HIS A 221 -1.49 3.41 15.48
N ASP A 222 -2.69 3.98 15.61
CA ASP A 222 -3.73 3.53 16.54
C ASP A 222 -4.54 2.32 16.01
N GLY A 223 -4.19 1.80 14.84
CA GLY A 223 -4.85 0.68 14.19
C GLY A 223 -6.07 1.06 13.34
N HIS A 224 -6.44 2.34 13.26
CA HIS A 224 -7.55 2.77 12.41
C HIS A 224 -7.15 2.83 10.94
N VAL A 225 -8.03 2.30 10.09
CA VAL A 225 -7.88 2.40 8.64
C VAL A 225 -8.74 3.52 8.09
N VAL A 226 -8.08 4.57 7.61
CA VAL A 226 -8.70 5.76 7.03
C VAL A 226 -8.57 5.74 5.52
N ARG A 227 -9.62 6.23 4.85
CA ARG A 227 -9.62 6.43 3.39
C ARG A 227 -9.67 7.92 3.10
N LYS A 228 -8.83 8.39 2.18
CA LYS A 228 -8.86 9.78 1.69
C LYS A 228 -8.84 9.84 0.18
N SER A 229 -9.49 10.84 -0.40
CA SER A 229 -9.35 11.15 -1.81
C SER A 229 -8.02 11.86 -2.09
N VAL A 230 -7.54 11.78 -3.33
CA VAL A 230 -6.35 12.54 -3.77
C VAL A 230 -6.50 14.04 -3.53
N SER A 231 -7.72 14.59 -3.65
CA SER A 231 -7.97 16.01 -3.39
C SER A 231 -7.82 16.36 -1.91
N GLN A 232 -8.36 15.54 -1.01
CA GLN A 232 -8.24 15.72 0.45
C GLN A 232 -6.77 15.68 0.89
N ILE A 233 -6.03 14.70 0.38
CA ILE A 233 -4.58 14.53 0.60
C ILE A 233 -3.81 15.79 0.19
N ARG A 234 -4.15 16.38 -0.96
CA ARG A 234 -3.48 17.58 -1.49
C ARG A 234 -3.86 18.87 -0.75
N SER A 235 -5.07 18.95 -0.22
CA SER A 235 -5.55 20.13 0.51
C SER A 235 -5.12 20.18 1.97
N GLU A 236 -4.85 19.01 2.57
CA GLU A 236 -4.36 18.93 3.94
C GLU A 236 -2.85 19.22 3.96
N ALA A 237 -2.49 20.46 4.31
CA ALA A 237 -1.10 20.87 4.48
C ALA A 237 -0.33 19.97 5.47
N ASP A 238 -1.05 19.36 6.42
CA ASP A 238 -0.48 18.52 7.46
C ASP A 238 -0.51 17.01 7.13
N PHE A 239 -1.03 16.63 5.95
CA PHE A 239 -1.16 15.23 5.58
C PHE A 239 0.22 14.64 5.32
N ALA A 240 0.61 13.69 6.18
CA ALA A 240 1.93 13.10 6.17
C ALA A 240 3.07 14.13 6.38
N LEU A 241 2.89 15.13 7.26
CA LEU A 241 3.98 16.07 7.55
C LEU A 241 5.30 15.35 7.81
N PRO A 242 6.42 15.91 7.32
CA PRO A 242 7.76 15.44 7.59
C PRO A 242 8.04 15.65 9.08
N TYR A 243 7.62 14.71 9.92
CA TYR A 243 8.31 14.61 11.20
C TYR A 243 9.69 14.06 10.87
N SER A 244 10.65 14.98 10.73
CA SER A 244 12.07 14.68 10.71
C SER A 244 12.44 14.11 12.08
N ILE A 245 12.09 12.85 12.35
CA ILE A 245 12.61 12.14 13.52
C ILE A 245 14.12 11.91 13.40
N LYS A 246 14.72 12.31 12.26
CA LYS A 246 16.15 12.37 11.98
C LYS A 246 16.95 13.17 13.01
N GLY A 247 16.33 14.05 13.80
CA GLY A 247 17.03 14.82 14.83
C GLY A 247 16.80 14.37 16.28
N GLN A 248 15.71 13.64 16.53
CA GLN A 248 15.23 13.38 17.90
C GLN A 248 15.42 11.92 18.35
N PHE A 249 15.44 10.97 17.42
CA PHE A 249 15.77 9.58 17.77
C PHE A 249 17.26 9.40 18.08
N HIS A 250 18.16 10.14 17.44
CA HIS A 250 19.61 9.99 17.68
C HIS A 250 20.06 10.36 19.09
N THR A 251 19.22 11.03 19.89
CA THR A 251 19.56 11.47 21.25
C THR A 251 19.02 10.55 22.35
N GLU A 252 18.21 9.53 22.03
CA GLU A 252 17.55 8.67 23.02
C GLU A 252 17.92 7.16 22.89
N PHE A 253 18.96 6.83 22.11
CA PHE A 253 19.52 5.46 22.01
C PHE A 253 20.95 5.39 22.52
#